data_AF-A0A8S2P9B3-F1
#
_entry.id   AF-A0A8S2P9B3-F1
#
_cell.length_a   1.000
_cell.length_b   1.000
_cell.length_c   1.000
_cell.angle_alpha   90.00
_cell.angle_beta   90.00
_cell.angle_gamma   90.00
#
_symmetry.space_group_name_H-M   'P 1'
#
loop_
_entity.id
_entity.type
_entity.pdbx_description
1 polymer ?
#
loop_
_entity_poly.entity_id
_entity_poly.type
_entity_poly.pdbx_seq_one_letter_code
_entity_poly.pdbx_strand_id
1 'polypeptide(L)'
;MFLLPGIKSISHKIIYSGLLTYSTVKIVRIPKTTIALLNRVLQSIVITFIAVYIIWYKKGYQQIEVPRGISIIKVKGLAKTTLNDTLYYNRTDNNPIKSK
;
A
#
# COMPACT_ATOMS: atom_id res chain seq x y z
N MET A 1 19.37 -72.03 27.05
CA MET A 1 19.68 -70.59 26.90
C MET A 1 18.65 -70.01 25.94
N PHE A 2 17.64 -69.33 26.50
CA PHE A 2 16.42 -68.87 25.82
C PHE A 2 16.73 -67.60 25.01
N LEU A 3 16.66 -67.68 23.68
CA LEU A 3 16.76 -66.50 22.82
C LEU A 3 15.35 -65.90 22.66
N LEU A 4 15.20 -64.63 23.01
CA LEU A 4 13.94 -63.90 22.97
C LEU A 4 13.30 -63.94 21.56
N PRO A 5 11.97 -64.09 21.47
CA PRO A 5 11.26 -64.08 20.20
C PRO A 5 11.37 -62.69 19.55
N GLY A 6 11.65 -62.71 18.24
CA GLY A 6 11.93 -61.54 17.44
C GLY A 6 10.91 -60.42 17.58
N ILE A 7 11.45 -59.22 17.76
CA ILE A 7 10.71 -57.97 17.55
C ILE A 7 10.27 -57.97 16.09
N LYS A 8 8.99 -58.23 15.84
CA LYS A 8 8.39 -58.10 14.50
C LYS A 8 8.64 -56.68 14.03
N SER A 9 9.53 -56.55 13.06
CA SER A 9 9.83 -55.32 12.32
C SER A 9 8.51 -54.60 11.99
N ILE A 10 8.30 -53.44 12.62
CA ILE A 10 7.21 -52.54 12.24
C ILE A 10 7.37 -52.29 10.74
N SER A 11 6.39 -52.80 10.01
CA SER A 11 6.34 -52.81 8.57
C SER A 11 6.57 -51.39 8.07
N HIS A 12 7.71 -51.14 7.42
CA HIS A 12 8.07 -49.83 6.85
C HIS A 12 6.95 -49.28 5.95
N LYS A 13 6.10 -50.17 5.44
CA LYS A 13 4.87 -49.89 4.72
C LYS A 13 3.89 -48.96 5.47
N ILE A 14 3.79 -49.07 6.80
CA ILE A 14 2.87 -48.27 7.64
C ILE A 14 3.35 -46.82 7.77
N ILE A 15 4.67 -46.62 7.86
CA ILE A 15 5.28 -45.29 8.00
C ILE A 15 5.16 -44.52 6.68
N TYR A 16 5.48 -45.16 5.55
CA TYR A 16 5.34 -44.53 4.23
C TYR A 16 3.89 -44.21 3.88
N SER A 17 2.92 -45.04 4.28
CA SER A 17 1.52 -44.81 3.97
C SER A 17 0.91 -43.61 4.69
N GLY A 18 1.40 -43.24 5.88
CA GLY A 18 0.87 -42.12 6.66
C GLY A 18 1.41 -40.74 6.27
N LEU A 19 2.66 -40.67 5.76
CA LEU A 19 3.28 -39.40 5.33
C LEU A 19 2.92 -39.03 3.88
N LEU A 20 2.61 -40.01 3.04
CA LEU A 20 2.29 -39.81 1.61
C LEU A 20 0.79 -39.88 1.32
N THR A 21 -0.07 -39.88 2.34
CA THR A 21 -1.53 -39.82 2.14
C THR A 21 -2.00 -38.37 2.10
N TYR A 22 -2.49 -37.95 0.94
CA TYR A 22 -3.24 -36.70 0.81
C TYR A 22 -4.74 -37.01 0.86
N SER A 23 -5.37 -36.74 2.00
CA SER A 23 -6.82 -36.85 2.12
C SER A 23 -7.47 -35.67 1.39
N THR A 24 -8.16 -35.96 0.29
CA THR A 24 -8.95 -34.94 -0.43
C THR A 24 -10.39 -34.96 0.05
N VAL A 25 -10.97 -33.77 0.22
CA VAL A 25 -12.37 -33.63 0.57
C VAL A 25 -13.22 -34.09 -0.61
N LYS A 26 -14.17 -34.99 -0.37
CA LYS A 26 -15.16 -35.38 -1.38
C LYS A 26 -16.14 -34.23 -1.59
N ILE A 27 -16.04 -33.56 -2.73
CA ILE A 27 -16.88 -32.40 -3.08
C ILE A 27 -18.13 -32.87 -3.84
N VAL A 28 -19.30 -32.39 -3.43
CA VAL A 28 -20.55 -32.60 -4.16
C VAL A 28 -20.72 -31.49 -5.20
N ARG A 29 -20.89 -31.86 -6.48
CA ARG A 29 -21.22 -30.92 -7.56
C ARG A 29 -22.73 -30.76 -7.65
N ILE A 30 -23.21 -29.53 -7.50
CA ILE A 30 -24.64 -29.20 -7.65
C ILE A 30 -24.86 -28.63 -9.06
N PRO A 31 -25.57 -29.34 -9.98
CA PRO A 31 -25.74 -28.92 -11.37
C PRO A 31 -26.90 -27.92 -11.52
N LYS A 32 -26.83 -26.78 -10.84
CA LYS A 32 -27.83 -25.70 -10.96
C LYS A 32 -27.19 -24.41 -11.46
N THR A 33 -27.74 -23.89 -12.55
CA THR A 33 -27.25 -22.66 -13.21
C THR A 33 -27.38 -21.43 -12.33
N THR A 34 -28.44 -21.34 -11.51
CA THR A 34 -28.67 -20.24 -10.57
C THR A 34 -27.58 -20.14 -9.51
N ILE A 35 -27.23 -21.27 -8.88
CA ILE A 35 -26.17 -21.35 -7.86
C ILE A 35 -24.79 -21.10 -8.48
N ALA A 36 -24.56 -21.62 -9.70
CA ALA A 36 -23.33 -21.38 -10.44
C ALA A 36 -23.14 -19.89 -10.75
N LEU A 37 -24.19 -19.20 -11.19
CA LEU A 37 -24.16 -17.77 -11.48
C LEU A 37 -23.85 -16.95 -10.22
N LEU A 38 -24.54 -17.25 -9.11
CA LEU A 38 -24.29 -16.56 -7.83
C LEU A 38 -22.83 -16.66 -7.39
N ASN A 39 -22.26 -17.87 -7.46
CA ASN A 39 -20.86 -18.09 -7.09
C ASN A 39 -19.90 -17.32 -8.02
N ARG A 40 -20.17 -17.29 -9.33
CA ARG A 40 -19.34 -16.52 -10.28
C ARG A 40 -19.44 -15.02 -10.06
N VAL A 41 -20.63 -14.50 -9.75
CA VAL A 41 -20.83 -13.09 -9.43
C VAL A 41 -20.06 -12.72 -8.16
N LEU A 42 -20.20 -13.49 -7.08
CA LEU A 42 -19.44 -13.24 -5.84
C LEU A 42 -17.93 -13.27 -6.07
N GLN A 43 -17.42 -14.28 -6.78
CA GLN A 43 -16.01 -14.34 -7.14
C GLN A 43 -15.57 -13.13 -7.97
N SER A 44 -16.38 -12.72 -8.95
CA SER A 44 -16.07 -11.56 -9.80
C SER A 44 -16.04 -10.25 -9.01
N ILE A 45 -16.92 -10.08 -8.02
CA ILE A 45 -16.96 -8.89 -7.15
C ILE A 45 -15.66 -8.79 -6.34
N VAL A 46 -15.25 -9.90 -5.71
CA VAL A 46 -14.02 -9.93 -4.92
C VAL A 46 -12.80 -9.64 -5.79
N ILE A 47 -12.70 -10.28 -6.96
CA ILE A 47 -11.60 -10.06 -7.91
C ILE A 47 -11.58 -8.61 -8.39
N THR A 48 -12.74 -8.05 -8.74
CA THR A 48 -12.85 -6.67 -9.21
C THR A 48 -12.46 -5.69 -8.12
N PHE A 49 -12.88 -5.91 -6.88
CA PHE A 49 -12.48 -5.08 -5.74
C PHE A 49 -10.95 -5.08 -5.58
N ILE A 50 -10.32 -6.25 -5.61
CA ILE A 50 -8.86 -6.35 -5.50
C ILE A 50 -8.17 -5.63 -6.67
N ALA A 51 -8.61 -5.88 -7.90
CA ALA A 51 -7.99 -5.29 -9.10
C ALA A 51 -8.14 -3.76 -9.15
N VAL A 52 -9.35 -3.25 -8.93
CA VAL A 52 -9.62 -1.81 -9.07
C VAL A 52 -9.12 -1.05 -7.84
N TYR A 53 -9.41 -1.51 -6.64
CA TYR A 53 -9.05 -0.75 -5.44
C TYR A 53 -7.60 -0.98 -5.03
N ILE A 54 -7.18 -2.23 -4.87
CA ILE A 54 -5.85 -2.53 -4.32
C ILE A 54 -4.77 -2.30 -5.37
N ILE A 55 -4.94 -2.83 -6.58
CA ILE A 55 -3.91 -2.74 -7.62
C ILE A 55 -3.94 -1.35 -8.25
N TRP A 56 -5.07 -0.88 -8.77
CA TRP A 56 -5.10 0.40 -9.49
C TRP A 56 -5.02 1.61 -8.55
N TYR A 57 -5.99 1.76 -7.64
CA TYR A 57 -6.10 2.99 -6.84
C TYR A 57 -4.98 3.13 -5.81
N LYS A 58 -4.71 2.07 -5.04
CA LYS A 58 -3.64 2.07 -4.03
C LYS A 58 -2.25 1.81 -4.60
N LYS A 59 -2.13 1.46 -5.88
CA LYS A 59 -0.87 1.04 -6.50
C LYS A 59 -0.12 0.02 -5.65
N GLY A 60 -0.84 -0.92 -5.04
CA GLY A 60 -0.28 -1.87 -4.06
C GLY A 60 0.77 -2.81 -4.64
N TYR A 61 0.90 -2.85 -5.98
CA TYR A 61 1.97 -3.55 -6.67
C TYR A 61 3.33 -2.84 -6.57
N GLN A 62 3.33 -1.55 -6.22
CA GLN A 62 4.53 -0.72 -6.17
C GLN A 62 4.92 -0.43 -4.70
N GLN A 63 6.20 -0.56 -4.40
CA GLN A 63 6.74 -0.07 -3.14
C GLN A 63 6.86 1.47 -3.22
N ILE A 64 6.12 2.17 -2.37
CA ILE A 64 6.16 3.64 -2.32
C ILE A 64 7.28 4.05 -1.37
N GLU A 65 8.38 4.55 -1.92
CA GLU A 65 9.43 5.19 -1.13
C GLU A 65 9.06 6.65 -0.87
N VAL A 66 9.13 7.09 0.39
CA VAL A 66 8.91 8.50 0.74
C VAL A 66 10.15 9.30 0.34
N PRO A 67 10.06 10.26 -0.59
CA PRO A 67 11.22 11.01 -1.03
C PRO A 67 11.71 11.91 0.12
N ARG A 68 12.97 11.72 0.54
CA ARG A 68 13.68 12.68 1.39
C ARG A 68 14.51 13.61 0.51
N GLY A 69 14.07 14.86 0.38
CA GLY A 69 14.78 15.90 -0.34
C GLY A 69 15.33 16.97 0.62
N ILE A 70 16.50 17.50 0.33
CA ILE A 70 17.05 18.72 0.95
C ILE A 70 17.19 19.74 -0.18
N SER A 71 16.59 20.92 -0.01
CA SER A 71 16.67 22.01 -0.98
C SER A 71 17.47 23.16 -0.39
N ILE A 72 18.64 23.45 -0.96
CA ILE A 72 19.48 24.59 -0.57
C ILE A 72 19.38 25.63 -1.68
N ILE A 73 18.80 26.78 -1.37
CA ILE A 73 18.59 27.86 -2.33
C ILE A 73 19.51 29.02 -1.94
N LYS A 74 20.42 29.39 -2.83
CA LYS A 74 21.31 30.54 -2.64
C LYS A 74 20.99 31.62 -3.65
N VAL A 75 20.32 32.67 -3.18
CA VAL A 75 20.05 33.86 -4.00
C VAL A 75 21.23 34.81 -3.88
N LYS A 76 21.79 35.21 -5.03
CA LYS A 76 22.79 36.28 -5.13
C LYS A 76 22.20 37.39 -5.99
N GLY A 77 22.19 38.60 -5.47
CA GLY A 77 21.74 39.78 -6.18
C GLY A 77 22.25 41.03 -5.49
N LEU A 78 22.54 42.07 -6.27
CA LEU A 78 22.83 43.41 -5.78
C LEU A 78 21.61 44.28 -6.09
N ALA A 79 20.95 44.79 -5.06
CA ALA A 79 19.88 45.75 -5.23
C ALA A 79 20.46 47.16 -5.02
N LYS A 80 20.44 47.98 -6.07
CA LYS A 80 20.72 49.42 -5.96
C LYS A 80 19.37 50.13 -5.91
N THR A 81 19.01 50.62 -4.73
CA THR A 81 17.87 51.52 -4.57
C THR A 81 18.35 52.96 -4.57
N THR A 82 17.75 53.80 -5.40
CA THR A 82 17.94 55.25 -5.33
C THR A 82 16.85 55.78 -4.42
N LEU A 83 17.19 56.10 -3.17
CA LEU A 83 16.29 56.78 -2.25
C LEU A 83 16.17 58.25 -2.68
N ASN A 84 15.33 58.54 -3.67
CA ASN A 84 14.97 59.90 -4.02
C ASN A 84 13.73 60.41 -3.25
N ASP A 85 13.37 59.77 -2.14
CA ASP A 85 12.16 60.11 -1.37
C ASP A 85 12.37 60.36 0.14
N THR A 86 13.60 60.29 0.69
CA THR A 86 13.82 60.65 2.10
C THR A 86 13.97 62.16 2.35
N LEU A 87 13.74 63.01 1.35
CA LEU A 87 13.49 64.43 1.59
C LEU A 87 12.18 64.96 0.98
N TYR A 88 11.24 64.14 0.47
CA TYR A 88 9.98 64.72 -0.05
C TYR A 88 8.68 63.92 0.04
N TYR A 89 8.56 62.87 0.85
CA TYR A 89 7.23 62.44 1.35
C TYR A 89 7.23 62.21 2.86
N ASN A 90 7.05 63.32 3.56
CA ASN A 90 6.50 63.39 4.90
C ASN A 90 5.07 62.79 4.82
N ARG A 91 4.84 61.65 5.47
CA ARG A 91 3.46 61.24 5.78
C ARG A 91 3.00 62.21 6.85
N THR A 92 2.19 63.18 6.43
CA THR A 92 1.49 64.13 7.29
C THR A 92 0.62 63.34 8.26
N ASP A 93 1.15 63.03 9.42
CA ASP A 93 0.40 63.02 10.64
C ASP A 93 0.00 64.48 10.95
N ASN A 94 -1.29 64.73 10.70
CA ASN A 94 -2.12 65.84 11.20
C ASN A 94 -1.78 67.28 10.79
N ASN A 95 -2.51 67.70 9.76
CA ASN A 95 -3.18 69.00 9.60
C ASN A 95 -2.35 70.21 9.11
N PRO A 96 -2.57 70.70 7.88
CA PRO A 96 -2.11 72.02 7.47
C PRO A 96 -3.22 73.06 7.58
N ILE A 97 -3.01 74.00 8.51
CA ILE A 97 -3.64 75.32 8.53
C ILE A 97 -3.30 76.06 7.23
N LYS A 98 -4.34 76.62 6.63
CA LYS A 98 -4.36 77.44 5.42
C LYS A 98 -3.78 78.83 5.68
N SER A 99 -2.90 79.33 4.80
CA SER A 99 -2.55 80.75 4.64
C SER A 99 -1.50 80.85 3.53
N LYS A 100 -1.57 81.70 2.51
CA LYS A 100 -2.49 82.74 2.03
C LYS A 100 -2.18 82.90 0.54
#